data_AF-A0A944SA74-F1
#
_entry.id   AF-A0A944SA74-F1
#
_cell.length_a   1.000
_cell.length_b   1.000
_cell.length_c   1.000
_cell.angle_alpha   90.00
_cell.angle_beta   90.00
_cell.angle_gamma   90.00
#
_symmetry.space_group_name_H-M   'P 1'
#
loop_
_entity.id
_entity.type
_entity.pdbx_description
1 polymer ?
#
loop_
_entity_poly.entity_id
_entity_poly.type
_entity_poly.pdbx_seq_one_letter_code
_entity_poly.pdbx_strand_id
1 'polypeptide(L)'
;MLKITKNKKVAKIFWIITPITLIFFIFFGIRKPSNNRVWEVDQSILPSVDIQENVIEIKNIRNFKYKTEIDYIENYYDKVFDLNEIVSVDFILEPFSNWEGAAHTFLSFGFENDEYIAVSIEIRKEIGEKFSVWKGLLNEYEIMYVIADERDVVKLRSNFRKDDVYIYPIKTSQEKTKELFLDMMQRVKKLETEPEFYNTITNTCTTGILYHVNKISPKRIPFDFRVLVPGYSDKLGYEIGLFDTELSFEEAREKFHINKRAEKFSDDPEFSRLIRE
;
A
#
# COMPACT_ATOMS: atom_id res chain seq x y z
N MET A 1 46.94 -40.49 -3.50
CA MET A 1 47.29 -39.07 -3.75
C MET A 1 46.46 -38.58 -4.96
N LEU A 2 45.23 -38.11 -4.71
CA LEU A 2 44.31 -37.65 -5.77
C LEU A 2 44.78 -36.29 -6.31
N LYS A 3 45.19 -36.25 -7.59
CA LYS A 3 45.50 -35.01 -8.31
C LYS A 3 44.19 -34.28 -8.61
N ILE A 4 43.90 -33.22 -7.85
CA ILE A 4 42.87 -32.24 -8.19
C ILE A 4 43.36 -31.47 -9.41
N THR A 5 42.87 -31.81 -10.58
CA THR A 5 43.05 -31.02 -11.80
C THR A 5 42.28 -29.71 -11.65
N LYS A 6 42.97 -28.64 -11.22
CA LYS A 6 42.44 -27.27 -11.17
C LYS A 6 42.02 -26.85 -12.57
N ASN A 7 40.72 -26.85 -12.81
CA ASN A 7 40.12 -26.52 -14.10
C ASN A 7 40.27 -25.00 -14.34
N LYS A 8 41.29 -24.59 -15.09
CA LYS A 8 41.67 -23.17 -15.30
C LYS A 8 40.53 -22.29 -15.83
N LYS A 9 39.53 -22.88 -16.50
CA LYS A 9 38.30 -22.18 -16.95
C LYS A 9 37.39 -21.79 -15.77
N VAL A 10 37.21 -22.68 -14.79
CA VAL A 10 36.42 -22.40 -13.57
C VAL A 10 37.09 -21.32 -12.73
N ALA A 11 38.42 -21.35 -12.63
CA ALA A 11 39.18 -20.28 -11.96
C ALA A 11 39.00 -18.93 -12.66
N LYS A 12 39.09 -18.85 -14.00
CA LYS A 12 38.85 -17.59 -14.73
C LYS A 12 37.43 -17.04 -14.57
N ILE A 13 36.41 -17.90 -14.58
CA ILE A 13 35.01 -17.49 -14.35
C ILE A 13 34.85 -16.93 -12.93
N PHE A 14 35.44 -17.59 -11.93
CA PHE A 14 35.41 -17.13 -10.54
C PHE A 14 36.07 -15.75 -10.37
N TRP A 15 37.21 -15.51 -11.02
CA TRP A 15 37.91 -14.22 -10.98
C TRP A 15 37.19 -13.07 -11.72
N ILE A 16 36.23 -13.37 -12.60
CA ILE A 16 35.39 -12.37 -13.27
C ILE A 16 34.10 -12.12 -12.47
N ILE A 17 33.46 -13.17 -11.97
CA ILE A 17 32.20 -13.04 -11.21
C ILE A 17 32.42 -12.37 -9.86
N THR A 18 33.53 -12.69 -9.16
CA THR A 18 33.79 -12.17 -7.80
C THR A 18 33.92 -10.64 -7.73
N PRO A 19 34.67 -9.94 -8.61
CA PRO A 19 34.68 -8.49 -8.61
C PRO A 19 33.34 -7.88 -9.07
N ILE A 20 32.59 -8.53 -9.96
CA ILE A 20 31.25 -8.07 -10.36
C ILE A 20 30.28 -8.17 -9.19
N THR A 21 30.29 -9.26 -8.44
CA THR A 21 29.47 -9.41 -7.23
C THR A 21 29.93 -8.44 -6.15
N LEU A 22 31.24 -8.23 -5.94
CA LEU A 22 31.71 -7.21 -5.00
C LEU A 22 31.27 -5.80 -5.40
N ILE A 23 31.40 -5.41 -6.68
CA ILE A 23 30.94 -4.12 -7.19
C ILE A 23 29.43 -3.99 -7.03
N PHE A 24 28.67 -5.05 -7.28
CA PHE A 24 27.23 -5.09 -7.03
C PHE A 24 26.91 -4.85 -5.54
N PHE A 25 27.54 -5.57 -4.62
CA PHE A 25 27.33 -5.38 -3.18
C PHE A 25 27.80 -4.01 -2.68
N ILE A 26 28.87 -3.44 -3.24
CA ILE A 26 29.35 -2.10 -2.91
C ILE A 26 28.36 -1.05 -3.43
N PHE A 27 27.95 -1.13 -4.69
CA PHE A 27 27.05 -0.13 -5.29
C PHE A 27 25.65 -0.15 -4.65
N PHE A 28 25.11 -1.33 -4.35
CA PHE A 28 23.81 -1.48 -3.68
C PHE A 28 23.87 -1.25 -2.17
N GLY A 29 25.01 -1.51 -1.52
CA GLY A 29 25.18 -1.28 -0.08
C GLY A 29 25.39 0.19 0.31
N ILE A 30 25.65 1.09 -0.64
CA ILE A 30 25.93 2.51 -0.39
C ILE A 30 24.66 3.38 -0.41
N ARG A 31 23.59 2.94 -1.08
CA ARG A 31 22.34 3.72 -1.13
C ARG A 31 21.69 3.74 0.25
N LYS A 32 21.41 4.94 0.73
CA LYS A 32 20.64 5.17 1.96
C LYS A 32 19.28 5.76 1.59
N PRO A 33 18.20 5.30 2.21
CA PRO A 33 16.90 5.92 2.03
C PRO A 33 16.96 7.36 2.57
N SER A 34 16.23 8.26 1.95
CA SER A 34 16.22 9.69 2.33
C SER A 34 14.82 10.24 2.20
N ASN A 35 14.39 11.10 3.13
CA ASN A 35 13.19 11.92 2.97
C ASN A 35 13.46 13.22 2.18
N ASN A 36 14.73 13.55 1.97
CA ASN A 36 15.19 14.78 1.34
C ASN A 36 15.59 14.50 -0.11
N ARG A 37 14.60 14.37 -0.99
CA ARG A 37 14.76 14.26 -2.44
C ARG A 37 13.77 15.17 -3.16
N VAL A 38 13.88 15.24 -4.49
CA VAL A 38 12.93 15.97 -5.32
C VAL A 38 11.81 15.02 -5.74
N TRP A 39 10.77 14.98 -4.92
CA TRP A 39 9.64 14.07 -5.08
C TRP A 39 8.62 14.55 -6.11
N GLU A 40 7.90 13.61 -6.72
CA GLU A 40 6.65 13.91 -7.43
C GLU A 40 5.66 14.62 -6.52
N VAL A 41 4.84 15.50 -7.12
CA VAL A 41 3.97 16.42 -6.39
C VAL A 41 3.00 15.68 -5.45
N ASP A 42 2.41 14.59 -5.93
CA ASP A 42 1.45 13.74 -5.20
C ASP A 42 2.04 13.01 -3.98
N GLN A 43 3.36 13.07 -3.80
CA GLN A 43 4.15 12.38 -2.77
C GLN A 43 5.21 13.30 -2.12
N SER A 44 5.11 14.61 -2.36
CA SER A 44 6.08 15.60 -1.91
C SER A 44 6.02 15.88 -0.42
N ILE A 45 4.82 15.83 0.16
CA ILE A 45 4.56 16.09 1.58
C ILE A 45 4.34 14.76 2.31
N LEU A 46 5.11 14.52 3.38
CA LEU A 46 4.90 13.38 4.27
C LEU A 46 3.77 13.68 5.28
N PRO A 47 2.89 12.71 5.57
CA PRO A 47 2.02 12.81 6.72
C PRO A 47 2.86 12.78 8.01
N SER A 48 2.40 13.55 8.99
CA SER A 48 2.96 13.57 10.35
C SER A 48 1.89 13.10 11.32
N VAL A 49 2.27 12.31 12.31
CA VAL A 49 1.32 11.67 13.22
C VAL A 49 1.76 11.87 14.67
N ASP A 50 0.88 12.46 15.46
CA ASP A 50 0.99 12.45 16.92
C ASP A 50 -0.02 11.50 17.54
N ILE A 51 0.42 10.72 18.52
CA ILE A 51 -0.36 9.62 19.10
C ILE A 51 -0.39 9.84 20.61
N GLN A 52 -1.58 10.09 21.14
CA GLN A 52 -1.85 10.29 22.56
C GLN A 52 -2.95 9.33 23.00
N GLU A 53 -2.55 8.14 23.46
CA GLU A 53 -3.45 7.05 23.83
C GLU A 53 -4.44 6.69 22.70
N ASN A 54 -5.72 7.05 22.84
CA ASN A 54 -6.77 6.81 21.87
C ASN A 54 -6.99 7.98 20.90
N VAL A 55 -6.27 9.09 21.06
CA VAL A 55 -6.40 10.27 20.19
C VAL A 55 -5.20 10.34 19.26
N ILE A 56 -5.45 10.37 17.96
CA ILE A 56 -4.42 10.47 16.93
C ILE A 56 -4.62 11.78 16.15
N GLU A 57 -3.65 12.68 16.23
CA GLU A 57 -3.57 13.85 15.36
C GLU A 57 -2.77 13.48 14.11
N ILE A 58 -3.37 13.61 12.93
CA ILE A 58 -2.73 13.37 11.65
C ILE A 58 -2.67 14.70 10.91
N LYS A 59 -1.47 15.08 10.50
CA LYS A 59 -1.21 16.25 9.65
C LYS A 59 -0.88 15.84 8.24
N ASN A 60 -1.17 16.73 7.30
CA ASN A 60 -0.98 16.52 5.87
C ASN A 60 -1.76 15.31 5.33
N ILE A 61 -3.02 15.17 5.72
CA ILE A 61 -3.94 14.21 5.09
C ILE A 61 -4.24 14.70 3.68
N ARG A 62 -3.86 13.91 2.67
CA ARG A 62 -4.01 14.28 1.26
C ARG A 62 -5.48 14.34 0.86
N ASN A 63 -5.88 15.39 0.14
CA ASN A 63 -7.24 15.58 -0.33
C ASN A 63 -7.26 16.24 -1.72
N PHE A 64 -6.59 15.61 -2.67
CA PHE A 64 -6.42 16.15 -4.01
C PHE A 64 -7.74 16.11 -4.78
N LYS A 65 -7.99 17.16 -5.56
CA LYS A 65 -9.17 17.26 -6.43
C LYS A 65 -8.76 17.18 -7.89
N TYR A 66 -9.10 16.08 -8.52
CA TYR A 66 -8.69 15.77 -9.88
C TYR A 66 -9.64 16.34 -10.93
N LYS A 67 -9.06 16.83 -12.04
CA LYS A 67 -9.75 17.06 -13.31
C LYS A 67 -9.38 15.98 -14.33
N THR A 68 -8.12 15.53 -14.28
CA THR A 68 -7.59 14.37 -15.00
C THR A 68 -6.61 13.62 -14.09
N GLU A 69 -6.00 12.53 -14.55
CA GLU A 69 -4.97 11.82 -13.79
C GLU A 69 -3.77 12.72 -13.43
N ILE A 70 -3.43 13.70 -14.27
CA ILE A 70 -2.24 14.54 -14.12
C ILE A 70 -2.54 16.04 -13.90
N ASP A 71 -3.81 16.44 -13.95
CA ASP A 71 -4.27 17.80 -13.66
C ASP A 71 -5.19 17.73 -12.45
N TYR A 72 -4.69 18.24 -11.32
CA TYR A 72 -5.36 18.21 -10.04
C TYR A 72 -5.01 19.44 -9.21
N ILE A 73 -5.88 19.75 -8.26
CA ILE A 73 -5.65 20.77 -7.24
C ILE A 73 -5.11 20.05 -6.00
N GLU A 74 -3.86 20.36 -5.67
CA GLU A 74 -3.22 19.90 -4.44
C GLU A 74 -3.94 20.49 -3.22
N ASN A 75 -4.24 19.66 -2.24
CA ASN A 75 -4.79 20.10 -0.97
C ASN A 75 -4.49 19.08 0.12
N TYR A 76 -4.33 19.59 1.34
CA TYR A 76 -4.06 18.81 2.53
C TYR A 76 -4.85 19.38 3.70
N TYR A 77 -5.23 18.53 4.65
CA TYR A 77 -5.84 18.97 5.89
C TYR A 77 -5.26 18.20 7.07
N ASP A 78 -5.42 18.79 8.26
CA ASP A 78 -5.04 18.16 9.52
C ASP A 78 -6.32 17.77 10.26
N LYS A 79 -6.30 16.62 10.93
CA LYS A 79 -7.44 16.14 11.69
C LYS A 79 -7.03 15.30 12.89
N VAL A 80 -7.83 15.41 13.94
CA VAL A 80 -7.74 14.59 15.15
C VAL A 80 -8.82 13.52 15.08
N PHE A 81 -8.43 12.27 15.33
CA PHE A 81 -9.31 11.11 15.37
C PHE A 81 -9.32 10.50 16.77
N ASP A 82 -10.51 10.20 17.31
CA ASP A 82 -10.65 9.31 18.46
C ASP A 82 -10.77 7.87 17.95
N LEU A 83 -9.83 7.01 18.32
CA LEU A 83 -9.85 5.59 17.99
C LEU A 83 -11.10 4.89 18.51
N ASN A 84 -11.79 5.42 19.51
CA ASN A 84 -13.05 4.87 19.98
C ASN A 84 -14.20 5.01 18.98
N GLU A 85 -14.08 5.94 18.04
CA GLU A 85 -15.04 6.15 16.96
C GLU A 85 -14.73 5.29 15.73
N ILE A 86 -13.64 4.52 15.70
CA ILE A 86 -13.36 3.63 14.56
C ILE A 86 -14.37 2.48 14.55
N VAL A 87 -15.01 2.21 13.42
CA VAL A 87 -16.11 1.22 13.32
C VAL A 87 -15.86 0.14 12.28
N SER A 88 -15.05 0.42 11.25
CA SER A 88 -14.79 -0.54 10.18
C SER A 88 -13.40 -0.39 9.58
N VAL A 89 -12.98 -1.44 8.85
CA VAL A 89 -11.86 -1.37 7.92
C VAL A 89 -12.22 -2.16 6.68
N ASP A 90 -11.93 -1.57 5.53
CA ASP A 90 -12.12 -2.15 4.21
C ASP A 90 -10.78 -2.42 3.55
N PHE A 91 -10.67 -3.56 2.88
CA PHE A 91 -9.56 -3.88 2.00
C PHE A 91 -9.89 -3.41 0.58
N ILE A 92 -9.03 -2.56 0.02
CA ILE A 92 -9.21 -2.01 -1.33
C ILE A 92 -8.19 -2.66 -2.27
N LEU A 93 -8.68 -3.15 -3.40
CA LEU A 93 -7.90 -3.74 -4.48
C LEU A 93 -8.13 -2.95 -5.77
N GLU A 94 -7.03 -2.55 -6.42
CA GLU A 94 -6.99 -1.92 -7.74
C GLU A 94 -6.11 -2.78 -8.67
N PRO A 95 -6.68 -3.73 -9.43
CA PRO A 95 -5.92 -4.49 -10.41
C PRO A 95 -5.42 -3.59 -11.54
N PHE A 96 -4.18 -3.79 -11.97
CA PHE A 96 -3.62 -3.06 -13.09
C PHE A 96 -3.94 -3.76 -14.41
N SER A 97 -4.36 -2.98 -15.40
CA SER A 97 -4.83 -3.48 -16.69
C SER A 97 -3.75 -4.16 -17.56
N ASN A 98 -2.46 -4.05 -17.20
CA ASN A 98 -1.36 -4.63 -17.96
C ASN A 98 -1.08 -6.11 -17.65
N TRP A 99 -1.42 -6.59 -16.45
CA TRP A 99 -1.22 -7.98 -16.05
C TRP A 99 -2.07 -8.31 -14.83
N GLU A 100 -2.85 -9.39 -14.89
CA GLU A 100 -3.75 -9.83 -13.81
C GLU A 100 -3.07 -9.95 -12.44
N GLY A 101 -1.78 -10.27 -12.41
CA GLY A 101 -1.06 -10.44 -11.16
C GLY A 101 -0.60 -9.15 -10.49
N ALA A 102 -0.59 -8.02 -11.22
CA ALA A 102 -0.22 -6.73 -10.66
C ALA A 102 -1.47 -5.98 -10.20
N ALA A 103 -1.45 -5.53 -8.96
CA ALA A 103 -2.48 -4.69 -8.40
C ALA A 103 -1.88 -3.78 -7.34
N HIS A 104 -2.60 -2.73 -7.01
CA HIS A 104 -2.38 -1.95 -5.81
C HIS A 104 -3.37 -2.35 -4.73
N THR A 105 -2.91 -2.39 -3.49
CA THR A 105 -3.75 -2.72 -2.33
C THR A 105 -3.57 -1.67 -1.24
N PHE A 106 -4.66 -1.32 -0.58
CA PHE A 106 -4.63 -0.36 0.52
C PHE A 106 -5.82 -0.58 1.43
N LEU A 107 -5.84 0.10 2.57
CA LEU A 107 -6.91 -0.01 3.54
C LEU A 107 -7.67 1.31 3.63
N SER A 108 -8.97 1.23 3.90
CA SER A 108 -9.78 2.38 4.31
C SER A 108 -10.41 2.10 5.65
N PHE A 109 -10.27 3.04 6.59
CA PHE A 109 -10.78 2.92 7.95
C PHE A 109 -11.99 3.81 8.10
N GLY A 110 -13.13 3.22 8.45
CA GLY A 110 -14.37 3.92 8.73
C GLY A 110 -14.45 4.32 10.19
N PHE A 111 -14.84 5.57 10.43
CA PHE A 111 -15.18 6.13 11.73
C PHE A 111 -16.70 6.39 11.81
N GLU A 112 -17.21 6.69 13.00
CA GLU A 112 -18.58 7.14 13.18
C GLU A 112 -18.91 8.33 12.24
N ASN A 113 -20.20 8.49 11.90
CA ASN A 113 -20.69 9.51 10.97
C ASN A 113 -20.17 9.37 9.52
N ASP A 114 -19.91 8.12 9.09
CA ASP A 114 -19.55 7.78 7.70
C ASP A 114 -18.29 8.51 7.20
N GLU A 115 -17.34 8.73 8.09
CA GLU A 115 -16.03 9.27 7.76
C GLU A 115 -15.04 8.15 7.44
N TYR A 116 -14.24 8.33 6.39
CA TYR A 116 -13.30 7.31 5.93
C TYR A 116 -11.92 7.91 5.65
N ILE A 117 -10.89 7.26 6.19
CA ILE A 117 -9.49 7.61 5.94
C ILE A 117 -8.78 6.42 5.30
N ALA A 118 -8.19 6.68 4.13
CA ALA A 118 -7.41 5.70 3.42
C ALA A 118 -5.94 5.74 3.84
N VAL A 119 -5.34 4.56 3.99
CA VAL A 119 -3.92 4.35 4.26
C VAL A 119 -3.34 3.48 3.15
N SER A 120 -2.58 4.11 2.27
CA SER A 120 -2.00 3.49 1.08
C SER A 120 -0.48 3.43 1.20
N ILE A 121 0.07 2.22 1.15
CA ILE A 121 1.52 2.00 1.18
C ILE A 121 2.03 2.08 -0.26
N GLU A 122 2.77 3.12 -0.58
CA GLU A 122 3.19 3.43 -1.95
C GLU A 122 4.71 3.55 -2.07
N ILE A 123 5.22 3.34 -3.29
CA ILE A 123 6.55 3.84 -3.62
C ILE A 123 6.52 5.37 -3.58
N ARG A 124 7.57 5.99 -3.06
CA ARG A 124 7.78 7.43 -3.15
C ARG A 124 8.67 7.73 -4.34
N LYS A 125 8.13 8.39 -5.37
CA LYS A 125 8.78 8.64 -6.66
C LYS A 125 9.53 9.96 -6.66
N GLU A 126 10.78 9.96 -7.11
CA GLU A 126 11.45 11.18 -7.53
C GLU A 126 10.87 11.69 -8.87
N ILE A 127 10.98 12.99 -9.15
CA ILE A 127 10.47 13.57 -10.41
C ILE A 127 11.04 12.84 -11.62
N GLY A 128 10.14 12.38 -12.50
CA GLY A 128 10.50 11.66 -13.73
C GLY A 128 10.66 10.14 -13.54
N GLU A 129 10.47 9.62 -12.33
CA GLU A 129 10.42 8.19 -12.09
C GLU A 129 9.07 7.58 -12.46
N LYS A 130 9.11 6.38 -13.02
CA LYS A 130 7.94 5.54 -13.27
C LYS A 130 8.11 4.25 -12.50
N PHE A 131 7.01 3.75 -11.91
CA PHE A 131 7.03 2.49 -11.20
C PHE A 131 7.61 1.36 -12.06
N SER A 132 8.43 0.53 -11.42
CA SER A 132 9.00 -0.67 -12.02
C SER A 132 9.27 -1.70 -10.94
N VAL A 133 8.73 -2.91 -11.13
CA VAL A 133 8.94 -4.06 -10.26
C VAL A 133 10.42 -4.33 -10.03
N TRP A 134 11.23 -4.26 -11.09
CA TRP A 134 12.68 -4.49 -11.04
C TRP A 134 13.42 -3.43 -10.22
N LYS A 135 13.03 -2.17 -10.37
CA LYS A 135 13.58 -1.08 -9.56
C LYS A 135 13.22 -1.22 -8.08
N GLY A 136 11.99 -1.66 -7.78
CA GLY A 136 11.59 -1.98 -6.42
C GLY A 136 12.32 -3.18 -5.82
N LEU A 137 12.76 -4.17 -6.61
CA LEU A 137 13.60 -5.27 -6.13
C LEU A 137 15.01 -4.81 -5.75
N LEU A 138 15.47 -3.72 -6.37
CA LEU A 138 16.80 -3.15 -6.23
C LEU A 138 16.86 -1.98 -5.23
N ASN A 139 15.79 -1.76 -4.44
CA ASN A 139 15.67 -0.68 -3.47
C ASN A 139 15.94 0.70 -4.10
N GLU A 140 15.38 0.95 -5.28
CA GLU A 140 15.51 2.25 -5.95
C GLU A 140 14.45 3.26 -5.51
N TYR A 141 13.40 2.84 -4.80
CA TYR A 141 12.37 3.74 -4.28
C TYR A 141 12.36 3.74 -2.76
N GLU A 142 12.11 4.90 -2.17
CA GLU A 142 11.66 5.00 -0.79
C GLU A 142 10.19 4.54 -0.66
N ILE A 143 9.79 4.15 0.55
CA ILE A 143 8.41 3.82 0.87
C ILE A 143 7.73 5.01 1.55
N MET A 144 6.45 5.21 1.25
CA MET A 144 5.60 6.20 1.91
C MET A 144 4.25 5.58 2.25
N TYR A 145 3.69 5.96 3.39
CA TYR A 145 2.30 5.66 3.74
C TYR A 145 1.52 6.92 3.44
N VAL A 146 0.81 6.94 2.32
CA VAL A 146 -0.10 8.04 1.96
C VAL A 146 -1.33 7.91 2.82
N ILE A 147 -1.58 8.93 3.66
CA ILE A 147 -2.84 9.10 4.39
C ILE A 147 -3.68 10.10 3.63
N ALA A 148 -4.90 9.72 3.26
CA ALA A 148 -5.74 10.53 2.40
C ALA A 148 -7.23 10.43 2.73
N ASP A 149 -7.99 11.46 2.37
CA ASP A 149 -9.45 11.37 2.21
C ASP A 149 -9.73 10.24 1.21
N GLU A 150 -10.67 9.35 1.52
CA GLU A 150 -10.96 8.22 0.64
C GLU A 150 -11.39 8.68 -0.76
N ARG A 151 -12.08 9.82 -0.89
CA ARG A 151 -12.48 10.37 -2.19
C ARG A 151 -11.29 10.68 -3.09
N ASP A 152 -10.19 11.18 -2.54
CA ASP A 152 -8.97 11.47 -3.30
C ASP A 152 -8.48 10.15 -3.94
N VAL A 153 -8.18 9.16 -3.11
CA VAL A 153 -7.49 7.96 -3.57
C VAL A 153 -8.38 7.04 -4.37
N VAL A 154 -9.68 6.95 -4.06
CA VAL A 154 -10.61 6.07 -4.77
C VAL A 154 -11.02 6.68 -6.10
N LYS A 155 -11.35 7.99 -6.17
CA LYS A 155 -11.73 8.62 -7.45
C LYS A 155 -10.57 8.67 -8.41
N LEU A 156 -9.33 8.91 -7.96
CA LEU A 156 -8.15 8.85 -8.82
C LEU A 156 -8.14 7.57 -9.65
N ARG A 157 -8.39 6.43 -8.99
CA ARG A 157 -8.30 5.10 -9.57
C ARG A 157 -9.54 4.78 -10.40
N SER A 158 -10.73 4.91 -9.82
CA SER A 158 -11.99 4.53 -10.46
C SER A 158 -12.49 5.53 -11.52
N ASN A 159 -12.45 6.83 -11.23
CA ASN A 159 -13.04 7.87 -12.10
C ASN A 159 -12.05 8.41 -13.13
N PHE A 160 -10.77 8.59 -12.78
CA PHE A 160 -9.79 9.28 -13.62
C PHE A 160 -8.86 8.33 -14.38
N ARG A 161 -8.31 7.30 -13.72
CA ARG A 161 -7.55 6.23 -14.41
C ARG A 161 -8.44 5.22 -15.10
N LYS A 162 -9.69 5.08 -14.64
CA LYS A 162 -10.66 4.07 -15.11
C LYS A 162 -10.20 2.64 -14.83
N ASP A 163 -9.39 2.46 -13.78
CA ASP A 163 -9.01 1.15 -13.28
C ASP A 163 -10.17 0.50 -12.53
N ASP A 164 -10.23 -0.82 -12.52
CA ASP A 164 -11.18 -1.54 -11.67
C ASP A 164 -10.82 -1.32 -10.20
N VAL A 165 -11.83 -1.04 -9.38
CA VAL A 165 -11.67 -0.86 -7.94
C VAL A 165 -12.68 -1.73 -7.21
N TYR A 166 -12.18 -2.46 -6.23
CA TYR A 166 -12.97 -3.32 -5.36
C TYR A 166 -12.76 -2.91 -3.91
N ILE A 167 -13.85 -2.79 -3.15
CA ILE A 167 -13.83 -2.46 -1.72
C ILE A 167 -14.49 -3.59 -0.95
N TYR A 168 -13.68 -4.38 -0.24
CA TYR A 168 -14.13 -5.53 0.52
C TYR A 168 -14.20 -5.20 2.02
N PRO A 169 -15.38 -5.28 2.67
CA PRO A 169 -15.47 -5.11 4.10
C PRO A 169 -14.75 -6.25 4.82
N ILE A 170 -13.93 -5.91 5.82
CA ILE A 170 -13.20 -6.91 6.61
C ILE A 170 -14.03 -7.34 7.81
N LYS A 171 -14.15 -8.66 8.01
CA LYS A 171 -14.81 -9.26 9.16
C LYS A 171 -13.87 -9.25 10.37
N THR A 172 -13.93 -8.20 11.18
CA THR A 172 -13.05 -8.02 12.34
C THR A 172 -13.75 -7.28 13.48
N SER A 173 -13.19 -7.33 14.69
CA SER A 173 -13.69 -6.56 15.84
C SER A 173 -13.23 -5.11 15.79
N GLN A 174 -13.96 -4.23 16.47
CA GLN A 174 -13.56 -2.84 16.65
C GLN A 174 -12.16 -2.73 17.29
N GLU A 175 -11.88 -3.54 18.31
CA GLU A 175 -10.57 -3.61 18.99
C GLU A 175 -9.43 -3.92 18.02
N LYS A 176 -9.59 -4.94 17.16
CA LYS A 176 -8.58 -5.29 16.15
C LYS A 176 -8.43 -4.21 15.08
N THR A 177 -9.51 -3.51 14.76
CA THR A 177 -9.48 -2.36 13.84
C THR A 177 -8.66 -1.21 14.44
N LYS A 178 -8.86 -0.88 15.73
CA LYS A 178 -8.04 0.10 16.47
C LYS A 178 -6.57 -0.28 16.48
N GLU A 179 -6.26 -1.54 16.83
CA GLU A 179 -4.89 -2.04 16.85
C GLU A 179 -4.22 -1.93 15.47
N LEU A 180 -4.94 -2.27 14.40
CA LEU A 180 -4.43 -2.19 13.03
C LEU A 180 -4.09 -0.74 12.64
N PHE A 181 -5.04 0.17 12.84
CA PHE A 181 -4.86 1.58 12.51
C PHE A 181 -3.71 2.19 13.30
N LEU A 182 -3.66 1.93 14.61
CA LEU A 182 -2.58 2.40 15.49
C LEU A 182 -1.21 1.88 15.03
N ASP A 183 -1.10 0.60 14.67
CA ASP A 183 0.17 0.03 14.21
C ASP A 183 0.65 0.64 12.89
N MET A 184 -0.27 0.92 11.96
CA MET A 184 0.05 1.65 10.72
C MET A 184 0.43 3.12 11.02
N MET A 185 -0.23 3.77 11.97
CA MET A 185 0.10 5.14 12.38
C MET A 185 1.46 5.24 13.05
N GLN A 186 1.85 4.24 13.86
CA GLN A 186 3.21 4.13 14.40
C GLN A 186 4.25 3.99 13.28
N ARG A 187 3.92 3.24 12.23
CA ARG A 187 4.78 3.08 11.06
C ARG A 187 4.94 4.40 10.29
N VAL A 188 3.86 5.16 10.10
CA VAL A 188 3.89 6.50 9.50
C VAL A 188 4.80 7.43 10.31
N LYS A 189 4.57 7.53 11.63
CA LYS A 189 5.38 8.35 12.55
C LYS A 189 6.87 8.01 12.48
N LYS A 190 7.21 6.73 12.36
CA LYS A 190 8.60 6.28 12.20
C LYS A 190 9.20 6.79 10.88
N LEU A 191 8.49 6.60 9.76
CA LEU A 191 8.97 6.96 8.42
C LEU A 191 9.21 8.47 8.23
N GLU A 192 8.58 9.32 9.04
CA GLU A 192 8.82 10.77 9.05
C GLU A 192 10.29 11.11 9.34
N THR A 193 10.95 10.36 10.23
CA THR A 193 12.34 10.61 10.65
C THR A 193 13.32 9.53 10.21
N GLU A 194 12.84 8.30 10.01
CA GLU A 194 13.63 7.15 9.58
C GLU A 194 13.12 6.65 8.22
N PRO A 195 13.58 7.24 7.09
CA PRO A 195 13.17 6.79 5.77
C PRO A 195 13.60 5.35 5.54
N GLU A 196 12.80 4.60 4.78
CA GLU A 196 13.08 3.21 4.42
C GLU A 196 12.87 3.01 2.91
N PHE A 197 13.54 1.99 2.36
CA PHE A 197 13.30 1.60 0.98
C PHE A 197 12.02 0.77 0.85
N TYR A 198 11.29 1.02 -0.22
CA TYR A 198 10.32 0.07 -0.75
C TYR A 198 11.07 -1.15 -1.29
N ASN A 199 10.53 -2.34 -1.03
CA ASN A 199 11.07 -3.57 -1.58
C ASN A 199 9.96 -4.45 -2.13
N THR A 200 10.02 -4.82 -3.40
CA THR A 200 8.96 -5.58 -4.09
C THR A 200 8.63 -6.94 -3.46
N ILE A 201 9.50 -7.48 -2.60
CA ILE A 201 9.27 -8.75 -1.90
C ILE A 201 8.93 -8.53 -0.43
N THR A 202 9.61 -7.62 0.26
CA THR A 202 9.54 -7.54 1.73
C THR A 202 8.83 -6.32 2.28
N ASN A 203 8.61 -5.27 1.46
CA ASN A 203 8.05 -4.00 1.91
C ASN A 203 7.25 -3.35 0.78
N THR A 204 6.07 -3.91 0.51
CA THR A 204 5.11 -3.46 -0.52
C THR A 204 3.76 -3.09 0.09
N CYS A 205 2.81 -2.67 -0.74
CA CYS A 205 1.41 -2.57 -0.37
C CYS A 205 0.86 -3.85 0.27
N THR A 206 1.02 -4.99 -0.41
CA THR A 206 0.42 -6.25 0.04
C THR A 206 1.20 -6.89 1.19
N THR A 207 2.53 -6.90 1.13
CA THR A 207 3.36 -7.49 2.20
C THR A 207 3.41 -6.61 3.45
N GLY A 208 3.30 -5.30 3.29
CA GLY A 208 3.17 -4.34 4.39
C GLY A 208 1.84 -4.49 5.13
N ILE A 209 0.71 -4.57 4.40
CA ILE A 209 -0.60 -4.87 5.02
C ILE A 209 -0.54 -6.22 5.75
N LEU A 210 0.01 -7.26 5.12
CA LEU A 210 0.15 -8.57 5.75
C LEU A 210 1.00 -8.53 7.03
N TYR A 211 2.08 -7.74 7.05
CA TYR A 211 2.92 -7.53 8.23
C TYR A 211 2.09 -6.94 9.38
N HIS A 212 1.34 -5.88 9.13
CA HIS A 212 0.48 -5.22 10.11
C HIS A 212 -0.60 -6.18 10.65
N VAL A 213 -1.32 -6.87 9.75
CA VAL A 213 -2.36 -7.85 10.12
C VAL A 213 -1.78 -9.00 10.96
N ASN A 214 -0.60 -9.53 10.60
CA ASN A 214 0.04 -10.62 11.33
C ASN A 214 0.62 -10.21 12.69
N LYS A 215 0.81 -8.91 12.94
CA LYS A 215 1.26 -8.40 14.24
C LYS A 215 0.11 -8.35 15.24
N ILE A 216 -1.10 -8.06 14.78
CA ILE A 216 -2.29 -7.92 15.62
C ILE A 216 -3.15 -9.19 15.69
N SER A 217 -3.06 -10.08 14.71
CA SER A 217 -3.83 -11.32 14.68
C SER A 217 -3.15 -12.44 15.47
N PRO A 218 -3.88 -13.16 16.36
CA PRO A 218 -3.33 -14.33 17.06
C PRO A 218 -3.04 -15.48 16.09
N LYS A 219 -3.82 -15.59 15.00
CA LYS A 219 -3.60 -16.57 13.93
C LYS A 219 -2.93 -15.87 12.76
N ARG A 220 -1.64 -16.15 12.58
CA ARG A 220 -0.89 -15.62 11.44
C ARG A 220 -1.43 -16.18 10.13
N ILE A 221 -1.61 -15.31 9.16
CA ILE A 221 -1.81 -15.67 7.77
C ILE A 221 -0.45 -16.22 7.28
N PRO A 222 -0.40 -17.49 6.83
CA PRO A 222 0.84 -18.10 6.38
C PRO A 222 1.38 -17.39 5.13
N PHE A 223 2.68 -17.53 4.88
CA PHE A 223 3.27 -17.03 3.65
C PHE A 223 2.64 -17.73 2.44
N ASP A 224 2.03 -16.96 1.54
CA ASP A 224 1.40 -17.42 0.32
C ASP A 224 2.01 -16.65 -0.86
N PHE A 225 2.34 -17.34 -1.96
CA PHE A 225 2.96 -16.70 -3.12
C PHE A 225 2.08 -15.59 -3.72
N ARG A 226 0.76 -15.66 -3.51
CA ARG A 226 -0.22 -14.66 -3.95
C ARG A 226 -0.03 -13.31 -3.24
N VAL A 227 0.65 -13.28 -2.09
CA VAL A 227 1.06 -12.03 -1.42
C VAL A 227 2.08 -11.26 -2.27
N LEU A 228 2.88 -11.97 -3.08
CA LEU A 228 3.83 -11.36 -4.03
C LEU A 228 3.19 -11.03 -5.38
N VAL A 229 1.91 -11.38 -5.57
CA VAL A 229 1.15 -11.19 -6.81
C VAL A 229 -0.18 -10.54 -6.44
N PRO A 230 -0.17 -9.21 -6.14
CA PRO A 230 -1.27 -8.53 -5.47
C PRO A 230 -2.66 -8.71 -6.09
N GLY A 231 -2.75 -8.95 -7.41
CA GLY A 231 -4.02 -9.17 -8.10
C GLY A 231 -4.78 -10.44 -7.69
N TYR A 232 -4.16 -11.35 -6.93
CA TYR A 232 -4.83 -12.52 -6.33
C TYR A 232 -5.09 -12.36 -4.82
N SER A 233 -4.86 -11.17 -4.25
CA SER A 233 -4.98 -10.93 -2.79
C SER A 233 -6.43 -10.98 -2.32
N ASP A 234 -7.39 -10.56 -3.13
CA ASP A 234 -8.82 -10.69 -2.84
C ASP A 234 -9.23 -12.17 -2.72
N LYS A 235 -8.78 -13.01 -3.64
CA LYS A 235 -9.07 -14.44 -3.61
C LYS A 235 -8.47 -15.10 -2.37
N LEU A 236 -7.23 -14.76 -2.03
CA LEU A 236 -6.60 -15.24 -0.79
C LEU A 236 -7.39 -14.76 0.45
N GLY A 237 -7.73 -13.48 0.51
CA GLY A 237 -8.54 -12.89 1.59
C GLY A 237 -9.89 -13.59 1.76
N TYR A 238 -10.57 -13.88 0.66
CA TYR A 238 -11.81 -14.63 0.67
C TYR A 238 -11.63 -16.07 1.19
N GLU A 239 -10.63 -16.82 0.68
CA GLU A 239 -10.37 -18.21 1.09
C GLU A 239 -10.05 -18.36 2.58
N ILE A 240 -9.43 -17.35 3.19
CA ILE A 240 -9.12 -17.35 4.63
C ILE A 240 -10.25 -16.78 5.50
N GLY A 241 -11.37 -16.36 4.90
CA GLY A 241 -12.53 -15.80 5.60
C GLY A 241 -12.31 -14.37 6.12
N LEU A 242 -11.48 -13.58 5.44
CA LEU A 242 -11.17 -12.19 5.86
C LEU A 242 -12.35 -11.24 5.62
N PHE A 243 -13.15 -11.47 4.58
CA PHE A 243 -14.19 -10.53 4.16
C PHE A 243 -15.55 -10.83 4.78
N ASP A 244 -16.30 -9.78 5.10
CA ASP A 244 -17.64 -9.87 5.67
C ASP A 244 -18.69 -10.10 4.57
N THR A 245 -18.76 -11.35 4.11
CA THR A 245 -19.72 -11.79 3.09
C THR A 245 -19.98 -13.28 3.20
N GLU A 246 -21.21 -13.69 2.88
CA GLU A 246 -21.63 -15.09 2.76
C GLU A 246 -21.89 -15.48 1.29
N LEU A 247 -21.64 -14.55 0.35
CA LEU A 247 -21.73 -14.80 -1.09
C LEU A 247 -20.57 -15.67 -1.58
N SER A 248 -20.74 -16.33 -2.74
CA SER A 248 -19.60 -16.94 -3.44
C SER A 248 -18.54 -15.89 -3.81
N PHE A 249 -17.30 -16.31 -4.10
CA PHE A 249 -16.22 -15.38 -4.43
C PHE A 249 -16.56 -14.52 -5.65
N GLU A 250 -17.13 -15.12 -6.69
CA GLU A 250 -17.51 -14.44 -7.93
C GLU A 250 -18.62 -13.42 -7.68
N GLU A 251 -19.65 -13.78 -6.90
CA GLU A 251 -20.74 -12.87 -6.52
C GLU A 251 -20.25 -11.75 -5.60
N ALA A 252 -19.36 -12.05 -4.65
CA ALA A 252 -18.74 -11.07 -3.79
C ALA A 252 -17.90 -10.08 -4.61
N ARG A 253 -17.09 -10.55 -5.55
CA ARG A 253 -16.25 -9.71 -6.41
C ARG A 253 -17.10 -8.78 -7.27
N GLU A 254 -18.20 -9.26 -7.85
CA GLU A 254 -19.15 -8.39 -8.58
C GLU A 254 -19.82 -7.38 -7.65
N LYS A 255 -20.31 -7.83 -6.47
CA LYS A 255 -20.95 -6.94 -5.48
C LYS A 255 -20.02 -5.84 -4.98
N PHE A 256 -18.75 -6.15 -4.77
CA PHE A 256 -17.76 -5.24 -4.22
C PHE A 256 -17.01 -4.44 -5.27
N HIS A 257 -17.31 -4.61 -6.57
CA HIS A 257 -16.87 -3.72 -7.63
C HIS A 257 -17.60 -2.37 -7.50
N ILE A 258 -16.85 -1.28 -7.33
CA ILE A 258 -17.45 0.03 -6.97
C ILE A 258 -17.56 1.01 -8.13
N ASN A 259 -16.93 0.73 -9.28
CA ASN A 259 -16.75 1.71 -10.37
C ASN A 259 -18.05 2.40 -10.82
N LYS A 260 -19.13 1.65 -11.04
CA LYS A 260 -20.43 2.23 -11.46
C LYS A 260 -20.97 3.19 -10.41
N ARG A 261 -20.80 2.88 -9.11
CA ARG A 261 -21.23 3.73 -7.99
C ARG A 261 -20.33 4.94 -7.83
N ALA A 262 -19.01 4.76 -7.92
CA ALA A 262 -18.04 5.85 -7.87
C ALA A 262 -18.22 6.87 -9.01
N GLU A 263 -18.60 6.41 -10.21
CA GLU A 263 -18.94 7.31 -11.31
C GLU A 263 -20.24 8.07 -11.04
N LYS A 264 -21.29 7.36 -10.62
CA LYS A 264 -22.60 7.93 -10.31
C LYS A 264 -22.57 8.98 -9.20
N PHE A 265 -21.84 8.72 -8.12
CA PHE A 265 -21.81 9.55 -6.91
C PHE A 265 -20.56 10.43 -6.83
N SER A 266 -19.86 10.62 -7.93
CA SER A 266 -18.54 11.27 -7.97
C SER A 266 -18.47 12.62 -7.26
N ASP A 267 -19.52 13.44 -7.36
CA ASP A 267 -19.58 14.78 -6.73
C ASP A 267 -20.43 14.81 -5.44
N ASP A 268 -20.85 13.65 -4.95
CA ASP A 268 -21.70 13.53 -3.77
C ASP A 268 -20.89 13.71 -2.47
N PRO A 269 -21.33 14.54 -1.51
CA PRO A 269 -20.69 14.67 -0.21
C PRO A 269 -20.71 13.38 0.62
N GLU A 270 -21.56 12.42 0.29
CA GLU A 270 -21.62 11.09 0.90
C GLU A 270 -20.93 10.00 0.05
N PHE A 271 -20.08 10.38 -0.92
CA PHE A 271 -19.38 9.46 -1.84
C PHE A 271 -18.91 8.16 -1.18
N SER A 272 -18.15 8.26 -0.09
CA SER A 272 -17.57 7.10 0.61
C SER A 272 -18.62 6.13 1.15
N ARG A 273 -19.73 6.65 1.67
CA ARG A 273 -20.86 5.83 2.11
C ARG A 273 -21.54 5.17 0.90
N LEU A 274 -21.83 5.96 -0.13
CA LEU A 274 -22.60 5.54 -1.31
C LEU A 274 -21.89 4.55 -2.23
N ILE A 275 -20.56 4.51 -2.26
CA ILE A 275 -19.82 3.49 -3.03
C ILE A 275 -19.90 2.08 -2.40
N ARG A 276 -20.37 1.97 -1.15
CA ARG A 276 -20.55 0.70 -0.43
C ARG A 276 -21.99 0.14 -0.51
N GLU A 277 -22.97 0.95 -0.94
CA GLU A 277 -24.39 0.57 -1.08
C GLU A 277 -24.70 -0.18 -2.37
#